data_AF-A0A6P4J671-F1
#
_entry.id   AF-A0A6P4J671-F1
#
_cell.length_a   1.000
_cell.length_b   1.000
_cell.length_c   1.000
_cell.angle_alpha   90.00
_cell.angle_beta   90.00
_cell.angle_gamma   90.00
#
_symmetry.space_group_name_H-M   'P 1'
#
loop_
_entity.id
_entity.type
_entity.pdbx_description
1 polymer ?
#
loop_
_entity_poly.entity_id
_entity_poly.type
_entity_poly.pdbx_seq_one_letter_code
_entity_poly.pdbx_strand_id
1 'polypeptide(L)'
;MQRNWLSLRPLLRGIGGELGAFYTVPNLSRPSAALMHAAAKRQPGKITPKMEKLRKKFQENNDKPIFLKGGSMDNIIYRLTWVLCFIGLAGDLHLWFGYILA
;
A
#
# COMPACT_ATOMS: atom_id res chain seq x y z
N MET A 1 15.68 9.33 37.04
CA MET A 1 15.29 10.50 36.22
C MET A 1 16.56 11.26 35.84
N GLN A 2 17.10 11.10 34.62
CA GLN A 2 18.08 12.07 34.10
C GLN A 2 17.94 12.16 32.58
N ARG A 3 17.14 13.15 32.15
CA ARG A 3 16.85 13.50 30.76
C ARG A 3 18.01 14.33 30.24
N ASN A 4 18.77 13.83 29.27
CA ASN A 4 19.74 14.64 28.55
C ASN A 4 19.07 15.18 27.29
N TRP A 5 18.40 16.33 27.42
CA TRP A 5 17.47 16.89 26.43
C TRP A 5 18.13 17.92 25.50
N LEU A 6 19.30 18.52 25.76
CA LEU A 6 19.79 19.63 24.92
C LEU A 6 21.33 19.78 24.90
N SER A 7 21.99 19.14 23.94
CA SER A 7 23.23 19.68 23.38
C SER A 7 23.08 19.98 21.90
N LEU A 8 22.32 21.06 21.67
CA LEU A 8 22.16 21.80 20.42
C LEU A 8 23.51 22.37 19.93
N ARG A 9 24.34 21.55 19.27
CA ARG A 9 25.55 21.98 18.57
C ARG A 9 25.80 20.99 17.41
N PRO A 10 25.26 21.18 16.18
CA PRO A 10 25.49 22.38 15.39
C PRO A 10 24.31 22.72 14.44
N LEU A 11 23.41 23.61 14.88
CA LEU A 11 22.34 24.19 14.07
C LEU A 11 22.85 25.38 13.19
N LEU A 12 24.17 25.49 12.97
CA LEU A 12 24.83 26.60 12.26
C LEU A 12 26.08 26.11 11.48
N ARG A 13 25.94 25.04 10.69
CA ARG A 13 26.81 24.79 9.51
C ARG A 13 25.97 24.93 8.24
N GLY A 14 25.31 26.07 8.13
CA GLY A 14 24.91 26.66 6.87
C GLY A 14 25.72 27.94 6.70
N ILE A 15 25.87 28.38 5.44
CA ILE A 15 26.51 29.63 4.97
C ILE A 15 27.96 29.40 4.50
N GLY A 16 28.11 29.01 3.23
CA GLY A 16 29.37 29.09 2.48
C GLY A 16 29.55 27.97 1.46
N GLY A 17 29.16 28.20 0.20
CA GLY A 17 29.49 27.31 -0.94
C GLY A 17 28.35 26.39 -1.38
N GLU A 18 27.23 26.92 -1.87
CA GLU A 18 27.02 27.23 -3.30
C GLU A 18 26.75 25.95 -4.14
N LEU A 19 25.48 25.55 -4.16
CA LEU A 19 24.70 25.34 -5.39
C LEU A 19 25.37 24.49 -6.50
N GLY A 20 25.50 23.17 -6.31
CA GLY A 20 25.93 22.30 -7.42
C GLY A 20 25.68 20.79 -7.30
N ALA A 21 25.35 20.25 -6.13
CA ALA A 21 25.35 18.80 -5.92
C ALA A 21 23.99 18.20 -5.47
N PHE A 22 22.86 18.85 -5.81
CA PHE A 22 21.55 18.56 -5.21
C PHE A 22 20.60 17.63 -6.00
N TYR A 23 21.08 16.86 -6.98
CA TYR A 23 20.23 15.84 -7.66
C TYR A 23 20.82 14.43 -7.76
N THR A 24 21.98 14.14 -7.18
CA THR A 24 22.39 12.74 -7.02
C THR A 24 21.69 12.15 -5.81
N VAL A 25 20.51 11.57 -6.05
CA VAL A 25 19.80 10.68 -5.14
C VAL A 25 20.79 9.56 -4.75
N PRO A 26 21.24 9.47 -3.47
CA PRO A 26 22.00 8.31 -3.07
C PRO A 26 21.05 7.12 -3.18
N ASN A 27 21.48 6.11 -3.95
CA ASN A 27 20.75 4.88 -4.18
C ASN A 27 20.63 4.08 -2.87
N LEU A 28 19.77 4.54 -1.97
CA LEU A 28 19.47 3.97 -0.65
C LEU A 28 18.47 2.82 -0.77
N SER A 29 18.58 2.03 -1.83
CA SER A 29 17.76 0.85 -2.06
C SER A 29 18.61 -0.43 -2.06
N ARG A 30 19.85 -0.36 -1.51
CA ARG A 30 20.61 -1.54 -1.18
C ARG A 30 20.08 -2.09 0.15
N PRO A 31 19.31 -3.18 0.18
CA PRO A 31 18.95 -3.80 1.44
C PRO A 31 20.27 -4.13 2.17
N SER A 32 20.40 -3.63 3.40
CA SER A 32 21.61 -3.86 4.21
C SER A 32 21.95 -5.35 4.19
N ALA A 33 23.23 -5.69 4.05
CA ALA A 33 23.68 -7.08 4.08
C ALA A 33 23.15 -7.80 5.34
N ALA A 34 23.00 -7.08 6.45
CA ALA A 34 22.38 -7.58 7.67
C ALA A 34 20.90 -7.97 7.48
N LEU A 35 20.13 -7.20 6.71
CA LEU A 35 18.73 -7.51 6.37
C LEU A 35 18.64 -8.70 5.40
N MET A 36 19.56 -8.80 4.44
CA MET A 36 19.66 -9.95 3.54
C MET A 36 20.06 -11.23 4.30
N HIS A 37 21.02 -11.14 5.23
CA HIS A 37 21.40 -12.24 6.11
C HIS A 37 20.28 -12.62 7.08
N ALA A 38 19.54 -11.64 7.63
CA ALA A 38 18.39 -11.90 8.49
C ALA A 38 17.22 -12.54 7.72
N ALA A 39 16.99 -12.16 6.46
CA ALA A 39 16.04 -12.79 5.57
C ALA A 39 16.49 -14.22 5.19
N ALA A 40 17.78 -14.44 4.94
CA ALA A 40 18.35 -15.78 4.71
C ALA A 40 18.29 -16.67 5.97
N LYS A 41 18.32 -16.08 7.17
CA LYS A 41 18.16 -16.78 8.46
C LYS A 41 16.70 -16.95 8.89
N ARG A 42 15.71 -16.44 8.14
CA ARG A 42 14.31 -16.81 8.40
C ARG A 42 14.16 -18.28 8.06
N GLN A 43 14.29 -19.12 9.08
CA GLN A 43 13.73 -20.46 9.01
C GLN A 43 12.26 -20.29 8.63
N PRO A 44 11.77 -21.00 7.60
CA PRO A 44 10.36 -21.00 7.29
C PRO A 44 9.64 -21.51 8.53
N GLY A 45 9.04 -20.60 9.31
CA GLY A 45 8.18 -20.99 10.41
C GLY A 45 7.15 -21.96 9.86
N LYS A 46 6.81 -23.03 10.61
CA LYS A 46 5.92 -24.08 10.15
C LYS A 46 4.62 -23.46 9.61
N ILE A 47 4.52 -23.32 8.30
CA ILE A 47 3.33 -22.79 7.64
C ILE A 47 2.28 -23.89 7.80
N THR A 48 1.13 -23.54 8.37
CA THR A 48 0.03 -24.50 8.46
C THR A 48 -0.39 -24.90 7.04
N PRO A 49 -0.80 -26.15 6.80
CA PRO A 49 -1.19 -26.60 5.46
C PRO A 49 -2.35 -25.78 4.87
N LYS A 50 -3.15 -25.11 5.73
CA LYS A 50 -4.20 -24.18 5.31
C LYS A 50 -3.64 -22.88 4.72
N MET A 51 -2.61 -22.29 5.35
CA MET A 51 -1.96 -21.09 4.84
C MET A 51 -1.19 -21.35 3.55
N GLU A 52 -0.60 -22.53 3.38
CA GLU A 52 0.08 -22.87 2.13
C GLU A 52 -0.91 -22.97 0.95
N LYS A 53 -2.08 -23.58 1.16
CA LYS A 53 -3.16 -23.62 0.16
C LYS A 53 -3.65 -22.21 -0.19
N LEU A 54 -3.86 -21.37 0.80
CA LEU A 54 -4.29 -19.99 0.60
C LEU A 54 -3.23 -19.19 -0.17
N ARG A 55 -1.96 -19.34 0.22
CA ARG A 55 -0.83 -18.72 -0.48
C ARG A 55 -0.79 -19.14 -1.94
N LYS A 56 -0.91 -20.44 -2.24
CA LYS A 56 -0.96 -20.94 -3.62
C LYS A 56 -2.11 -20.34 -4.40
N LYS A 57 -3.33 -20.30 -3.83
CA LYS A 57 -4.51 -19.72 -4.48
C LYS A 57 -4.35 -18.23 -4.81
N PHE A 58 -3.80 -17.43 -3.88
CA PHE A 58 -3.62 -15.99 -4.09
C PHE A 58 -2.33 -15.62 -4.83
N GLN A 59 -1.35 -16.52 -4.90
CA GLN A 59 -0.10 -16.31 -5.68
C GLN A 59 -0.12 -16.99 -7.06
N GLU A 60 -1.19 -17.72 -7.40
CA GLU A 60 -1.36 -18.32 -8.73
C GLU A 60 -1.31 -17.21 -9.80
N ASN A 61 -0.52 -17.39 -10.86
CA ASN A 61 -0.42 -16.44 -11.97
C ASN A 61 -1.65 -16.55 -12.88
N ASN A 62 -2.81 -16.24 -12.32
CA ASN A 62 -4.00 -15.87 -13.08
C ASN A 62 -3.96 -14.35 -13.14
N ASP A 63 -4.01 -13.73 -14.32
CA ASP A 63 -4.01 -12.27 -14.54
C ASP A 63 -5.22 -11.52 -13.93
N LYS A 64 -5.90 -12.14 -12.96
CA LYS A 64 -7.03 -11.61 -12.21
C LYS A 64 -6.53 -10.68 -11.11
N PRO A 65 -7.19 -9.53 -10.91
CA PRO A 65 -6.86 -8.65 -9.82
C PRO A 65 -7.15 -9.30 -8.47
N ILE A 66 -6.48 -8.82 -7.42
CA ILE A 66 -6.52 -9.44 -6.09
C ILE A 66 -7.94 -9.56 -5.50
N PHE A 67 -8.82 -8.61 -5.81
CA PHE A 67 -10.20 -8.57 -5.32
C PHE A 67 -11.16 -9.52 -6.06
N LEU A 68 -10.72 -10.21 -7.12
CA LEU A 68 -11.50 -11.27 -7.81
C LEU A 68 -10.88 -12.66 -7.64
N LYS A 69 -9.82 -12.78 -6.83
CA LYS A 69 -8.99 -13.98 -6.71
C LYS A 69 -9.48 -14.96 -5.64
N GLY A 70 -10.34 -14.51 -4.74
CA GLY A 70 -11.00 -15.32 -3.72
C GLY A 70 -12.06 -16.28 -4.29
N GLY A 71 -12.64 -15.98 -5.45
CA GLY A 71 -13.44 -16.93 -6.23
C GLY A 71 -14.69 -16.32 -6.89
N SER A 72 -15.69 -17.15 -7.14
CA SER A 72 -16.97 -16.73 -7.76
C SER A 72 -17.77 -15.79 -6.86
N MET A 73 -17.69 -15.95 -5.53
CA MET A 73 -18.37 -15.07 -4.57
C MET A 73 -17.94 -13.60 -4.74
N ASP A 74 -16.65 -13.36 -4.95
CA ASP A 74 -16.10 -12.02 -5.14
C ASP A 74 -16.72 -11.33 -6.37
N ASN A 75 -16.99 -12.09 -7.43
CA ASN A 75 -17.62 -11.58 -8.64
C ASN A 75 -19.09 -11.19 -8.40
N ILE A 76 -19.81 -11.95 -7.58
CA ILE A 76 -21.21 -11.66 -7.24
C ILE A 76 -21.26 -10.37 -6.41
N ILE A 77 -20.43 -10.28 -5.37
CA ILE A 77 -20.38 -9.09 -4.50
C ILE A 77 -19.99 -7.86 -5.32
N TYR A 78 -18.96 -7.96 -6.16
CA TYR A 78 -18.54 -6.87 -7.04
C TYR A 78 -19.66 -6.37 -7.96
N ARG A 79 -20.39 -7.30 -8.60
CA ARG A 79 -21.50 -6.94 -9.49
C ARG A 79 -22.66 -6.30 -8.72
N LEU A 80 -23.00 -6.81 -7.54
CA LEU A 80 -24.04 -6.23 -6.69
C LEU A 80 -23.69 -4.81 -6.26
N THR A 81 -22.43 -4.57 -5.88
CA THR A 81 -21.95 -3.22 -5.55
C THR A 81 -22.10 -2.27 -6.74
N TRP A 82 -21.69 -2.69 -7.94
CA TRP A 82 -21.87 -1.88 -9.15
C TRP A 82 -23.33 -1.54 -9.42
N VAL A 83 -24.22 -2.53 -9.34
CA VAL A 83 -25.66 -2.33 -9.55
C VAL A 83 -26.20 -1.31 -8.55
N LEU A 84 -25.87 -1.48 -7.26
CA LEU A 84 -26.35 -0.58 -6.22
C LEU A 84 -25.82 0.86 -6.39
N CYS A 85 -24.54 1.02 -6.75
CA CYS A 85 -23.95 2.33 -7.04
C CYS A 85 -24.65 3.01 -8.22
N PHE A 86 -24.91 2.28 -9.31
CA PHE A 86 -25.61 2.85 -10.46
C PHE A 86 -27.05 3.24 -10.15
N ILE A 87 -27.77 2.43 -9.37
CA ILE A 87 -29.12 2.76 -8.92
C ILE A 87 -29.10 4.03 -8.08
N GLY A 88 -28.15 4.14 -7.14
CA GLY A 88 -27.99 5.34 -6.31
C GLY A 88 -27.69 6.59 -7.15
N LEU A 89 -26.74 6.50 -8.09
CA LEU A 89 -26.40 7.61 -8.99
C LEU A 89 -27.57 8.00 -9.89
N ALA A 90 -28.31 7.04 -10.43
CA ALA A 90 -29.49 7.32 -11.25
C ALA A 90 -30.60 8.01 -10.44
N GLY A 91 -30.81 7.58 -9.19
CA GLY A 91 -31.74 8.22 -8.26
C GLY A 91 -31.34 9.65 -7.91
N ASP A 92 -30.05 9.88 -7.65
CA ASP A 92 -29.51 11.22 -7.39
C ASP A 92 -29.72 12.15 -8.59
N LEU A 93 -29.35 11.70 -9.79
CA LEU A 93 -29.58 12.46 -11.03
C LEU A 93 -31.06 12.77 -11.27
N HIS A 94 -31.95 11.81 -11.03
CA HIS A 94 -33.40 12.04 -11.14
C HIS A 94 -33.86 13.12 -10.16
N LEU A 95 -33.43 13.05 -8.91
CA LEU A 95 -33.82 14.00 -7.87
C LEU A 95 -33.31 15.40 -8.20
N TRP A 96 -32.05 15.55 -8.61
CA TRP A 96 -31.50 16.82 -9.05
C TRP A 96 -32.21 17.38 -10.29
N PHE A 97 -32.53 16.54 -11.27
CA PHE A 97 -33.26 16.97 -12.46
C PHE A 97 -34.66 17.46 -12.12
N GLY A 98 -35.36 16.77 -11.22
CA GLY A 98 -36.66 17.21 -10.69
C GLY A 98 -36.56 18.52 -9.92
N TYR A 99 -35.52 18.70 -9.10
CA TYR A 99 -35.29 19.92 -8.34
C TYR A 99 -35.00 21.14 -9.24
N ILE A 100 -34.30 20.96 -10.35
CA ILE A 100 -33.94 22.04 -11.28
C ILE A 100 -35.13 22.47 -12.15
N LEU A 101 -36.06 21.55 -12.45
CA LEU A 101 -37.22 21.81 -13.30
C LEU A 101 -38.48 22.28 -12.54
N ALA A 102 -38.52 22.12 -11.22
CA ALA A 102 -39.59 22.57 -10.34
C ALA A 102 -39.35 24.00 -9.84
#